data_AF-A0A2V8UI63-F1
#
_entry.id   AF-A0A2V8UI63-F1
#
_cell.length_a   1.000
_cell.length_b   1.000
_cell.length_c   1.000
_cell.angle_alpha   90.00
_cell.angle_beta   90.00
_cell.angle_gamma   90.00
#
_symmetry.space_group_name_H-M   'P 1'
#
loop_
_entity.id
_entity.type
_entity.pdbx_description
1 polymer ?
#
loop_
_entity_poly.entity_id
_entity_poly.type
_entity_poly.pdbx_seq_one_letter_code
_entity_poly.pdbx_strand_id
1 'polypeptide(L)' 'MSEIYRSVMLLRDVEDLSTEETAQILGLNTDAVKTRLHRARLLARKKRDTYLRASRPALEKN' A
#
# COMPACT_ATOMS: atom_id res chain seq x y z
N MET A 1 6.60 -1.19 6.64
CA MET A 1 6.55 -1.00 5.17
C MET A 1 7.68 -0.07 4.80
N SER A 2 8.49 -0.40 3.79
CA SER A 2 9.58 0.45 3.30
C SER A 2 9.04 1.75 2.66
N GLU A 3 9.85 2.80 2.68
CA GLU A 3 9.55 4.11 2.11
C GLU A 3 9.12 4.03 0.64
N ILE A 4 9.82 3.26 -0.20
CA ILE A 4 9.49 3.14 -1.62
C ILE A 4 8.08 2.58 -1.88
N TYR A 5 7.61 1.66 -1.02
CA TYR A 5 6.25 1.11 -1.13
C TYR A 5 5.20 2.12 -0.68
N ARG A 6 5.50 2.93 0.34
CA ARG A 6 4.62 4.00 0.78
C ARG A 6 4.52 5.09 -0.30
N SER A 7 5.63 5.53 -0.87
CA SER A 7 5.65 6.58 -1.89
C SER A 7 4.89 6.15 -3.14
N VAL A 8 5.11 4.92 -3.64
CA VAL A 8 4.35 4.39 -4.79
C VAL A 8 2.84 4.30 -4.48
N MET A 9 2.46 3.85 -3.28
CA MET A 9 1.05 3.78 -2.89
C MET A 9 0.42 5.16 -2.74
N LEU A 10 1.12 6.13 -2.14
CA LEU A 10 0.63 7.49 -1.99
C LEU A 10 0.34 8.11 -3.36
N LEU A 11 1.32 8.07 -4.26
CA LEU A 11 1.19 8.69 -5.59
C LEU A 11 0.11 8.02 -6.45
N ARG A 12 -0.06 6.68 -6.36
CA ARG A 12 -1.04 5.96 -7.19
C ARG A 12 -2.44 5.84 -6.60
N ASP A 13 -2.56 5.64 -5.29
CA ASP A 13 -3.85 5.32 -4.64
C ASP A 13 -4.47 6.53 -3.92
N VAL A 14 -3.70 7.58 -3.64
CA VAL A 14 -4.18 8.78 -2.94
C VAL A 14 -4.16 10.00 -3.86
N GLU A 15 -3.03 10.25 -4.52
CA GLU A 15 -2.88 11.39 -5.46
C GLU A 15 -3.37 11.06 -6.88
N ASP A 16 -3.76 9.80 -7.13
CA ASP A 16 -4.31 9.27 -8.39
C ASP A 16 -3.47 9.55 -9.66
N LEU A 17 -2.15 9.76 -9.50
CA LEU A 17 -1.22 9.99 -10.62
C LEU A 17 -1.09 8.73 -11.48
N SER A 18 -0.83 8.84 -12.77
CA SER A 18 -0.60 7.66 -13.63
C SER A 18 0.65 6.84 -13.24
N THR A 19 0.79 5.65 -13.83
CA THR A 19 1.98 4.80 -13.62
C THR A 19 3.24 5.47 -14.18
N GLU A 20 3.08 6.16 -15.30
CA GLU A 20 4.10 6.89 -16.04
C GLU A 20 4.59 8.10 -15.24
N GLU A 21 3.68 8.94 -14.74
CA GLU A 21 4.03 10.09 -13.88
C GLU A 21 4.72 9.63 -12.59
N THR A 22 4.20 8.58 -11.96
CA THR A 22 4.82 8.00 -10.76
C THR A 22 6.23 7.47 -11.05
N ALA A 23 6.43 6.83 -12.20
CA ALA A 23 7.73 6.33 -12.62
C ALA A 23 8.73 7.48 -12.82
N GLN A 24 8.30 8.57 -13.45
CA GLN A 24 9.12 9.76 -13.65
C GLN A 24 9.48 10.44 -12.33
N ILE A 25 8.51 10.65 -11.42
CA ILE A 25 8.73 11.29 -10.11
C ILE A 25 9.72 10.51 -9.25
N LEU A 26 9.63 9.18 -9.28
CA LEU A 26 10.45 8.31 -8.41
C LEU A 26 11.75 7.81 -9.08
N GLY A 27 12.01 8.18 -10.34
CA GLY A 27 13.19 7.69 -11.08
C GLY A 27 13.15 6.17 -11.31
N LEU A 28 11.98 5.63 -11.60
CA LEU A 28 11.74 4.19 -11.78
C LEU A 28 11.29 3.90 -13.21
N ASN A 29 11.29 2.62 -13.59
CA ASN A 29 10.50 2.18 -14.74
C ASN A 29 9.07 1.79 -14.30
N THR A 30 8.15 1.76 -15.27
CA THR A 30 6.72 1.52 -15.04
C THR A 30 6.45 0.11 -14.48
N ASP A 31 7.22 -0.91 -14.86
CA ASP A 31 7.08 -2.27 -14.33
C ASP A 31 7.46 -2.37 -12.85
N ALA A 32 8.48 -1.62 -12.44
CA ALA A 32 8.87 -1.50 -11.05
C ALA A 32 7.79 -0.78 -10.23
N VAL A 33 7.13 0.25 -10.79
CA VAL A 33 5.98 0.90 -10.15
C VAL A 33 4.83 -0.08 -9.94
N LYS A 34 4.42 -0.82 -10.98
CA LYS A 34 3.34 -1.83 -10.89
C LYS A 34 3.64 -2.90 -9.84
N THR A 35 4.85 -3.46 -9.87
CA THR A 35 5.29 -4.49 -8.92
C THR A 35 5.31 -3.97 -7.49
N ARG A 36 5.86 -2.77 -7.28
CA ARG A 36 5.95 -2.14 -5.96
C ARG A 36 4.56 -1.77 -5.42
N LEU A 37 3.67 -1.25 -6.26
CA LEU A 37 2.29 -0.93 -5.88
C LEU A 37 1.54 -2.19 -5.42
N HIS A 38 1.64 -3.29 -6.16
CA HIS A 38 1.02 -4.55 -5.79
C HIS A 38 1.53 -5.05 -4.42
N ARG A 39 2.84 -5.07 -4.22
CA ARG A 39 3.47 -5.46 -2.94
C ARG A 39 3.05 -4.53 -1.80
N ALA A 40 3.00 -3.23 -2.08
CA ALA A 40 2.58 -2.23 -1.10
C ALA A 40 1.13 -2.52 -0.64
N ARG A 41 0.21 -2.76 -1.58
CA ARG A 41 -1.20 -3.10 -1.28
C ARG A 41 -1.34 -4.39 -0.48
N LEU A 42 -0.53 -5.42 -0.77
CA LEU A 42 -0.49 -6.65 0.04
C LEU A 42 -0.04 -6.40 1.48
N LEU A 43 1.03 -5.62 1.66
CA LEU A 43 1.53 -5.27 2.99
C LEU A 43 0.50 -4.44 3.79
N ALA A 44 -0.20 -3.51 3.14
CA ALA A 44 -1.25 -2.72 3.76
C ALA A 44 -2.44 -3.58 4.20
N ARG A 45 -2.92 -4.48 3.32
CA ARG A 45 -3.97 -5.45 3.67
C ARG A 45 -3.58 -6.33 4.84
N LYS A 46 -2.37 -6.92 4.82
CA LYS A 46 -1.87 -7.75 5.93
C LYS A 46 -1.87 -6.98 7.26
N LYS A 47 -1.38 -5.72 7.26
CA LYS A 47 -1.37 -4.88 8.46
C LYS A 47 -2.79 -4.58 8.96
N ARG A 48 -3.72 -4.26 8.05
CA ARG A 48 -5.12 -4.01 8.38
C ARG A 48 -5.77 -5.26 8.98
N ASP A 49 -5.55 -6.44 8.40
CA ASP A 49 -6.14 -7.69 8.89
C ASP A 49 -5.58 -8.07 10.27
N THR A 50 -4.28 -7.85 10.52
CA THR A 50 -3.70 -7.99 11.86
C THR A 50 -4.35 -7.03 12.86
N TYR A 51 -4.52 -5.76 12.48
CA TYR A 51 -5.18 -4.77 13.33
C TYR A 51 -6.62 -5.17 13.63
N LEU A 52 -7.43 -5.50 12.62
CA LEU A 52 -8.83 -5.91 12.80
C LEU A 52 -8.97 -7.16 13.68
N ARG A 53 -8.03 -8.12 13.59
CA ARG A 53 -8.00 -9.30 14.46
C ARG A 53 -7.63 -8.94 15.90
N ALA A 54 -6.67 -8.02 16.10
CA ALA A 54 -6.26 -7.55 17.42
C ALA A 54 -7.28 -6.62 18.08
N SER A 55 -8.03 -5.87 17.28
CA SER A 55 -9.03 -4.89 17.71
C SER A 55 -10.44 -5.46 17.84
N ARG A 56 -10.65 -6.76 17.61
CA ARG A 56 -11.92 -7.43 17.91
C ARG A 56 -12.03 -7.58 19.43
N PRO A 57 -12.75 -6.71 20.15
CA PRO A 57 -12.88 -6.83 21.58
C PRO A 57 -13.77 -8.04 21.86
N ALA A 58 -13.68 -8.58 23.07
CA ALA A 58 -14.50 -9.64 23.61
C ALA A 58 -16.00 -9.27 23.72
N LEU A 59 -16.64 -8.91 22.61
CA LEU A 59 -18.06 -8.53 22.50
C LEU A 59 -18.99 -9.74 22.31
N GLU A 60 -18.50 -10.96 22.57
CA GLU A 60 -19.30 -12.19 22.55
C GLU A 60 -19.12 -12.97 23.87
N LYS A 61 -19.15 -12.26 24.99
CA LYS A 61 -19.34 -12.89 26.31
C LYS A 61 -20.49 -12.20 27.04
N ASN A 62 -21.69 -12.37 26.51
CA ASN A 62 -22.92 -12.18 27.28
C ASN A 62 -23.93 -13.25 26.87
#